data_AF-A0A4R2N152-F1
#
_entry.id   AF-A0A4R2N152-F1
#
_cell.length_a   1.000
_cell.length_b   1.000
_cell.length_c   1.000
_cell.angle_alpha   90.00
_cell.angle_beta   90.00
_cell.angle_gamma   90.00
#
_symmetry.space_group_name_H-M   'P 1'
#
loop_
_entity.id
_entity.type
_entity.pdbx_description
1 polymer ?
#
loop_
_entity_poly.entity_id
_entity_poly.type
_entity_poly.pdbx_seq_one_letter_code
_entity_poly.pdbx_strand_id
1 'polypeptide(L)'
;MYRIIFFISLFLYFYCEISLIIMIGSTIGAFGVIVSMIIISIVGIWLIRLQGAMTAFNIQKQIQVGTFTVKELTAPIIMLIAGILFLIPGFLSDILAVLLIVPFTRKILQNLVLDLLFSKFISANYRQQSNRSDDTILDVEFERSDDKQDK
;
A
#
# COMPACT_ATOMS: atom_id res chain seq x y z
N MET A 1 -4.81 -16.27 17.28
CA MET A 1 -4.57 -14.96 17.94
C MET A 1 -4.87 -13.77 17.01
N TYR A 2 -4.25 -13.68 15.83
CA TYR A 2 -4.44 -12.56 14.89
C TYR A 2 -5.89 -12.28 14.46
N ARG A 3 -6.72 -13.31 14.29
CA ARG A 3 -8.14 -13.14 13.95
C ARG A 3 -8.91 -12.38 15.03
N ILE A 4 -8.70 -12.69 16.31
CA ILE A 4 -9.37 -12.01 17.43
C ILE A 4 -8.92 -10.54 17.53
N ILE A 5 -7.62 -10.28 17.39
CA ILE A 5 -7.05 -8.93 17.44
C ILE A 5 -7.65 -8.04 16.33
N PHE A 6 -7.84 -8.59 15.13
CA PHE A 6 -8.49 -7.88 14.02
C PHE A 6 -9.94 -7.51 14.35
N PHE A 7 -10.73 -8.43 14.89
CA PHE A 7 -12.12 -8.14 15.29
C PHE A 7 -12.22 -7.10 16.40
N ILE A 8 -11.33 -7.16 17.40
CA ILE A 8 -11.28 -6.17 18.49
C ILE A 8 -10.95 -4.79 17.96
N SER A 9 -9.95 -4.68 17.07
CA SER A 9 -9.56 -3.42 16.45
C SER A 9 -10.72 -2.80 15.66
N LEU A 10 -11.41 -3.62 14.86
CA LEU A 10 -12.58 -3.18 14.09
C LEU A 10 -13.73 -2.70 15.00
N PHE A 11 -14.00 -3.43 16.08
CA PHE A 11 -15.02 -3.05 17.05
C PHE A 11 -14.67 -1.73 17.75
N LEU A 12 -13.42 -1.57 18.19
CA LEU A 12 -12.94 -0.37 18.85
C LEU A 12 -13.02 0.85 17.92
N TYR A 13 -12.67 0.67 16.65
CA TYR A 13 -12.81 1.70 15.61
C TYR A 13 -14.26 2.18 15.50
N PHE A 14 -15.21 1.25 15.34
CA PHE A 14 -16.63 1.59 15.20
C PHE A 14 -17.20 2.23 16.48
N TYR A 15 -16.81 1.72 17.65
CA TYR A 15 -17.18 2.30 18.94
C TYR A 15 -16.70 3.75 19.08
N CYS A 16 -15.46 4.03 18.66
CA CYS A 16 -14.90 5.38 18.71
C CYS A 16 -15.66 6.33 17.76
N GLU A 17 -15.93 5.89 16.53
CA GLU A 17 -16.67 6.66 15.53
C GLU A 17 -18.06 7.09 16.04
N ILE A 18 -18.84 6.13 16.55
CA ILE A 18 -20.18 6.41 17.09
C ILE A 18 -20.11 7.32 18.32
N SER A 19 -19.14 7.10 19.21
CA SER A 19 -18.94 7.95 20.39
C SER A 19 -18.64 9.40 20.01
N LEU A 20 -17.83 9.62 18.97
CA LEU A 20 -17.45 10.93 18.46
C LEU A 20 -18.65 11.68 17.86
N ILE A 21 -19.46 10.96 17.06
CA ILE A 21 -20.70 11.48 16.48
C ILE A 21 -21.68 11.90 17.59
N ILE A 22 -21.85 11.09 18.63
CA ILE A 22 -22.74 11.41 19.75
C ILE A 22 -22.22 12.63 20.53
N MET A 23 -20.91 12.68 20.80
CA MET A 23 -20.29 13.77 21.54
C MET A 23 -20.48 15.11 20.80
N ILE A 24 -20.18 15.16 19.50
CA ILE A 24 -20.36 16.36 18.68
C ILE A 24 -21.86 16.65 18.47
N GLY A 25 -22.66 15.61 18.27
CA GLY A 25 -24.11 15.72 18.12
C GLY A 25 -24.81 16.31 19.34
N SER A 26 -24.29 16.06 20.54
CA SER A 26 -24.83 16.66 21.77
C SER A 26 -24.54 18.15 21.91
N THR A 27 -23.50 18.67 21.24
CA THR A 27 -23.10 20.08 21.31
C THR A 27 -23.70 20.93 20.18
N ILE A 28 -23.73 20.40 18.96
CA ILE A 28 -24.17 21.12 17.75
C ILE A 28 -25.58 20.68 17.29
N GLY A 29 -26.05 19.52 17.76
CA GLY A 29 -27.30 18.90 17.30
C GLY A 29 -27.10 17.97 16.09
N ALA A 30 -28.03 17.04 15.91
CA ALA A 30 -27.95 16.01 14.86
C ALA A 30 -27.87 16.62 13.43
N PHE A 31 -28.62 17.69 13.18
CA PHE A 31 -28.61 18.36 11.87
C PHE A 31 -27.24 18.97 11.53
N GLY A 32 -26.60 19.63 12.50
CA GLY A 32 -25.29 20.22 12.28
C GLY A 32 -24.18 19.19 12.09
N VAL A 33 -24.27 18.03 12.74
CA VAL A 33 -23.36 16.91 12.49
C VAL A 33 -23.47 16.44 11.04
N ILE A 34 -24.69 16.20 10.53
CA ILE A 34 -24.90 15.75 9.15
C ILE A 34 -24.31 16.75 8.15
N VAL A 35 -24.59 18.04 8.35
CA VAL A 35 -24.05 19.10 7.47
C VAL A 35 -22.52 19.15 7.54
N SER A 36 -21.94 19.06 8.74
CA SER A 36 -20.48 19.06 8.92
C SER A 36 -19.81 17.87 8.24
N MET A 37 -20.38 16.67 8.36
CA MET A 37 -19.87 15.47 7.70
C MET A 37 -19.88 15.62 6.18
N ILE A 38 -20.98 16.12 5.61
CA ILE A 38 -21.07 16.39 4.17
C ILE A 38 -19.99 17.37 3.73
N ILE A 39 -19.81 18.48 4.47
CA ILE A 39 -18.79 19.49 4.15
C ILE A 39 -17.39 18.88 4.21
N ILE A 40 -17.05 18.16 5.28
CA ILE A 40 -15.73 17.54 5.45
C ILE A 40 -15.47 16.51 4.36
N SER A 41 -16.45 15.65 4.04
CA SER A 41 -16.31 14.67 2.95
C SER A 41 -16.13 15.34 1.59
N ILE A 42 -16.87 16.41 1.28
CA ILE A 42 -16.69 17.16 0.02
C ILE A 42 -15.26 17.74 -0.05
N VAL A 43 -14.80 18.38 1.02
CA VAL A 43 -13.44 18.94 1.11
C VAL A 43 -12.39 17.84 0.95
N GLY A 44 -12.60 16.69 1.57
CA GLY A 44 -11.75 15.52 1.45
C GLY A 44 -11.65 14.98 0.03
N ILE A 45 -12.79 14.74 -0.62
CA ILE A 45 -12.86 14.28 -2.01
C ILE A 45 -12.20 15.29 -2.96
N TRP A 46 -12.38 16.59 -2.70
CA TRP A 46 -11.72 17.64 -3.46
C TRP A 46 -10.19 17.58 -3.31
N LEU A 47 -9.69 17.34 -2.09
CA LEU A 47 -8.26 17.15 -1.81
C LEU A 47 -7.71 15.91 -2.52
N ILE A 48 -8.46 14.80 -2.54
CA ILE A 48 -8.09 13.59 -3.30
C ILE A 48 -7.97 13.92 -4.78
N ARG A 49 -8.93 14.63 -5.36
CA ARG A 49 -8.88 15.00 -6.78
C ARG A 49 -7.63 15.82 -7.11
N LEU A 50 -7.32 16.80 -6.26
CA LEU A 50 -6.16 17.67 -6.47
C LEU A 50 -4.84 16.88 -6.44
N GLN A 51 -4.62 16.10 -5.38
CA GLN A 51 -3.38 15.32 -5.25
C GLN A 51 -3.32 14.11 -6.21
N GLY A 52 -4.47 13.50 -6.50
CA GLY A 52 -4.61 12.41 -7.44
C GLY A 52 -4.20 12.81 -8.85
N ALA A 53 -4.62 13.99 -9.31
CA ALA A 53 -4.22 14.54 -10.60
C ALA A 53 -2.70 14.74 -10.71
N MET A 54 -2.06 15.31 -9.67
CA MET A 54 -0.61 15.47 -9.64
C MET A 54 0.13 14.13 -9.68
N THR A 55 -0.36 13.13 -8.95
CA THR A 55 0.21 11.78 -8.95
C THR A 55 0.08 11.12 -10.32
N ALA A 56 -1.09 11.24 -10.96
CA ALA A 56 -1.34 10.70 -12.29
C ALA A 56 -0.42 11.33 -13.35
N PHE A 57 -0.21 12.65 -13.30
CA PHE A 57 0.71 13.34 -14.20
C PHE A 57 2.15 12.85 -14.05
N ASN A 58 2.62 12.66 -12.81
CA ASN A 58 3.97 12.14 -12.54
C ASN A 58 4.15 10.70 -13.06
N ILE A 59 3.13 9.84 -12.89
CA ILE A 59 3.14 8.48 -13.44
C ILE A 59 3.19 8.52 -14.97
N GLN A 60 2.36 9.35 -15.60
CA GLN A 60 2.34 9.49 -17.06
C GLN A 60 3.71 9.92 -17.61
N LYS A 61 4.38 10.87 -16.93
CA LYS A 61 5.74 11.30 -17.28
C LYS A 61 6.77 10.16 -17.14
N GLN A 62 6.70 9.37 -16.08
CA GLN A 62 7.64 8.25 -15.86
C GLN A 62 7.43 7.11 -16.86
N ILE A 63 6.19 6.87 -17.29
CA ILE A 63 5.88 5.92 -18.37
C ILE A 63 6.49 6.40 -19.70
N GLN A 64 6.39 7.69 -20.03
CA GLN A 64 6.98 8.25 -21.26
C GLN A 64 8.50 8.13 -21.30
N VAL A 65 9.17 8.25 -20.15
CA VAL A 65 10.64 8.15 -20.03
C VAL A 65 11.11 6.69 -19.88
N GLY A 66 10.18 5.73 -19.75
CA GLY A 66 10.49 4.30 -19.61
C GLY A 66 11.06 3.90 -18.24
N THR A 67 10.92 4.77 -17.21
CA THR A 67 11.44 4.51 -15.85
C THR A 67 10.39 3.95 -14.89
N PHE A 68 9.24 3.54 -15.42
CA PHE A 68 8.09 3.11 -14.61
C PHE A 68 8.44 1.90 -13.73
N THR A 69 8.33 2.07 -12.41
CA THR A 69 8.59 1.01 -11.42
C THR A 69 7.33 0.66 -10.64
N VAL A 70 7.15 -0.61 -10.27
CA VAL A 70 5.99 -1.11 -9.46
C VAL A 70 5.81 -0.34 -8.15
N LYS A 71 6.90 0.21 -7.59
CA LYS A 71 6.88 1.06 -6.38
C LYS A 71 6.08 2.36 -6.56
N GLU A 72 5.89 2.83 -7.79
CA GLU A 72 5.08 4.01 -8.08
C GLU A 72 3.57 3.74 -7.95
N LEU A 73 3.14 2.47 -8.01
CA LEU A 73 1.73 2.08 -7.86
C LEU A 73 1.21 2.20 -6.42
N THR A 74 2.10 2.25 -5.43
CA THR A 74 1.68 2.35 -4.02
C THR A 74 0.93 3.67 -3.76
N ALA A 75 1.38 4.76 -4.38
CA ALA A 75 0.78 6.08 -4.27
C ALA A 75 -0.70 6.14 -4.73
N PRO A 76 -1.05 5.70 -5.95
CA PRO A 76 -2.45 5.67 -6.40
C PRO A 76 -3.30 4.63 -5.65
N ILE A 77 -2.74 3.51 -5.20
CA ILE A 77 -3.48 2.52 -4.39
C ILE A 77 -3.89 3.12 -3.04
N ILE A 78 -2.97 3.81 -2.35
CA ILE A 78 -3.27 4.49 -1.07
C ILE A 78 -4.35 5.56 -1.27
N MET A 79 -4.30 6.32 -2.37
CA MET A 79 -5.34 7.29 -2.70
C MET A 79 -6.71 6.66 -2.94
N LEU A 80 -6.75 5.49 -3.58
CA LEU A 80 -7.99 4.75 -3.81
C LEU A 80 -8.59 4.30 -2.48
N ILE A 81 -7.77 3.73 -1.58
CA ILE A 81 -8.21 3.34 -0.23
C ILE A 81 -8.73 4.55 0.55
N ALA A 82 -8.03 5.69 0.50
CA ALA A 82 -8.48 6.91 1.16
C ALA A 82 -9.80 7.43 0.58
N GLY A 83 -10.02 7.32 -0.73
CA GLY A 83 -11.29 7.67 -1.37
C GLY A 83 -12.44 6.76 -0.97
N ILE A 84 -12.21 5.46 -0.83
CA ILE A 84 -13.21 4.52 -0.28
C ILE A 84 -13.52 4.87 1.17
N LEU A 85 -12.50 5.22 1.96
CA LEU A 85 -12.67 5.58 3.37
C LEU A 85 -13.51 6.86 3.54
N PHE A 86 -13.34 7.83 2.63
CA PHE A 86 -14.16 9.05 2.56
C PHE A 86 -15.60 8.83 2.08
N LEU A 87 -15.89 7.70 1.42
CA LEU A 87 -17.23 7.39 0.92
C LEU A 87 -18.20 7.08 2.07
N ILE A 88 -17.68 6.56 3.19
CA ILE A 88 -18.42 6.38 4.43
C ILE A 88 -18.12 7.62 5.29
N PRO A 89 -18.97 8.66 5.26
CA PRO A 89 -18.73 9.88 6.03
C PRO A 89 -18.67 9.53 7.53
N GLY A 90 -17.52 9.81 8.14
CA GLY A 90 -17.18 9.52 9.53
C GLY A 90 -16.15 10.54 10.01
N PHE A 91 -16.23 11.04 11.24
CA PHE A 91 -15.20 11.95 11.76
C PHE A 91 -13.83 11.28 11.86
N LEU A 92 -13.75 10.06 12.40
CA LEU A 92 -12.49 9.35 12.53
C LEU A 92 -12.02 8.84 11.16
N SER A 93 -12.95 8.31 10.36
CA SER A 93 -12.74 7.93 8.96
C SER A 93 -12.17 9.06 8.11
N ASP A 94 -12.74 10.26 8.20
CA ASP A 94 -12.30 11.44 7.45
C ASP A 94 -10.90 11.86 7.88
N ILE A 95 -10.59 11.89 9.18
CA ILE A 95 -9.25 12.20 9.68
C ILE A 95 -8.22 11.19 9.17
N LEU A 96 -8.53 9.89 9.23
CA LEU A 96 -7.66 8.83 8.71
C LEU A 96 -7.45 8.95 7.21
N ALA A 97 -8.50 9.27 6.46
CA ALA A 97 -8.43 9.41 5.02
C ALA A 97 -7.58 10.63 4.63
N VAL A 98 -7.79 11.80 5.26
CA VAL A 98 -6.93 12.98 5.07
C VAL A 98 -5.49 12.64 5.43
N LEU A 99 -5.26 11.96 6.56
CA LEU A 99 -3.92 11.57 6.98
C LEU A 99 -3.23 10.67 5.94
N LEU A 100 -3.96 9.76 5.30
CA LEU A 100 -3.44 8.93 4.19
C LEU A 100 -3.09 9.75 2.94
N ILE A 101 -3.85 10.80 2.66
CA ILE A 101 -3.69 11.67 1.50
C ILE A 101 -2.51 12.64 1.68
N VAL A 102 -2.26 13.12 2.91
CA VAL A 102 -1.21 14.11 3.18
C VAL A 102 0.19 13.52 2.84
N PRO A 103 1.01 14.25 2.06
CA PRO A 103 2.32 13.76 1.58
C PRO A 103 3.32 13.49 2.70
N PHE A 104 3.14 14.08 3.88
CA PHE A 104 3.97 13.82 5.07
C PHE A 104 3.93 12.33 5.47
N THR A 105 2.74 11.72 5.39
CA THR A 105 2.53 10.31 5.72
C THR A 105 3.10 9.38 4.64
N ARG A 106 3.22 9.85 3.39
CA ARG A 106 3.76 9.02 2.28
C ARG A 106 5.19 8.57 2.49
N LYS A 107 6.08 9.41 3.03
CA LYS A 107 7.48 9.03 3.31
C LYS A 107 7.56 7.97 4.40
N ILE A 108 6.76 8.12 5.45
CA ILE A 108 6.70 7.18 6.57
C ILE A 108 6.13 5.83 6.11
N LEU A 109 5.04 5.86 5.32
CA LEU A 109 4.38 4.65 4.83
C LEU A 109 5.20 3.93 3.77
N GLN A 110 5.93 4.65 2.90
CA GLN A 110 6.85 4.02 1.95
C GLN A 110 7.94 3.24 2.68
N ASN A 111 8.54 3.79 3.74
CA ASN A 111 9.56 3.09 4.49
C ASN A 111 9.00 1.85 5.19
N LEU A 112 7.84 1.96 5.85
CA LEU A 112 7.17 0.82 6.50
C LEU A 112 6.76 -0.29 5.53
N VAL A 113 6.18 0.07 4.38
CA VAL A 113 5.77 -0.91 3.36
C VAL A 113 6.97 -1.59 2.73
N LEU A 114 8.07 -0.85 2.47
CA LEU A 114 9.31 -1.46 1.99
C LEU A 114 9.85 -2.44 3.03
N ASP A 115 9.94 -2.06 4.30
CA ASP A 115 10.48 -2.95 5.34
C ASP A 115 9.64 -4.23 5.51
N LEU A 116 8.31 -4.11 5.48
CA LEU A 116 7.38 -5.25 5.56
C LEU A 116 7.45 -6.16 4.33
N LEU A 117 7.54 -5.59 3.13
CA LEU A 117 7.65 -6.37 1.88
C LEU A 117 9.04 -7.00 1.75
N PHE A 118 10.12 -6.27 2.01
CA PHE A 118 11.49 -6.79 1.95
C PHE A 118 11.70 -7.94 2.93
N SER A 119 11.23 -7.81 4.18
CA SER A 119 11.34 -8.88 5.17
C SER A 119 10.64 -10.18 4.73
N LYS A 120 9.48 -10.06 4.06
CA LYS A 120 8.68 -11.21 3.60
C LYS A 120 9.19 -11.83 2.29
N PHE A 121 9.74 -11.02 1.39
CA PHE A 121 10.33 -11.50 0.13
C PHE A 121 11.70 -12.15 0.34
N ILE A 122 12.54 -11.61 1.24
CA ILE A 122 13.84 -12.21 1.57
C ILE A 122 13.64 -13.53 2.32
N SER A 123 12.77 -13.58 3.33
CA SER A 123 12.54 -14.83 4.09
C SER A 123 11.91 -15.97 3.26
N ALA A 124 11.18 -15.66 2.17
CA ALA A 124 10.63 -16.66 1.27
C ALA A 124 11.66 -17.29 0.32
N ASN A 125 12.69 -16.55 -0.11
CA ASN A 125 13.68 -17.04 -1.08
C ASN A 125 14.95 -17.66 -0.48
N TYR A 126 15.25 -17.46 0.81
CA TYR A 126 16.43 -18.06 1.45
C TYR A 126 16.24 -19.54 1.87
N ARG A 127 15.00 -20.06 1.91
CA ARG A 127 14.74 -21.45 2.30
C ARG A 127 14.89 -22.48 1.18
N GLN A 128 15.11 -22.07 -0.07
CA GLN A 128 15.16 -22.98 -1.22
C GLN A 128 16.56 -23.15 -1.85
N GLN A 129 17.55 -22.32 -1.46
CA GLN A 129 18.91 -22.37 -2.03
C GLN A 129 19.92 -23.14 -1.15
N SER A 130 19.60 -23.49 0.11
CA SER A 130 20.55 -24.13 1.02
C SER A 130 20.54 -25.67 0.99
N ASN A 131 19.83 -26.31 0.05
CA ASN A 131 19.73 -27.78 -0.01
C ASN A 131 20.08 -28.35 -1.40
N ARG A 132 20.88 -27.61 -2.19
CA ARG A 132 21.31 -28.04 -3.54
C ARG A 132 22.79 -27.71 -3.80
N SER A 133 23.60 -27.79 -2.74
CA SER A 133 25.05 -27.58 -2.79
C SER A 133 25.77 -28.75 -2.13
N ASP A 134 25.36 -29.96 -2.45
CA ASP A 134 26.23 -31.13 -2.33
C ASP A 134 26.01 -32.01 -3.56
N ASP A 135 27.12 -32.34 -4.20
CA ASP A 135 27.28 -33.44 -5.16
C ASP A 135 26.85 -33.24 -6.62
N THR A 136 27.50 -32.31 -7.34
CA THR A 136 27.73 -32.55 -8.77
C THR A 136 29.15 -32.14 -9.11
N ILE A 137 30.10 -33.03 -8.81
CA ILE A 137 31.41 -33.03 -9.46
C ILE A 137 31.14 -33.25 -10.95
N LEU A 138 31.36 -32.20 -11.75
CA LEU A 138 31.37 -32.31 -13.21
C LEU A 138 32.74 -32.87 -13.61
N ASP A 139 32.80 -34.20 -13.76
CA ASP A 139 33.90 -34.83 -14.48
C ASP A 139 33.73 -34.54 -15.97
N VAL A 140 34.58 -33.66 -16.47
CA VAL A 140 34.69 -33.37 -17.90
C VAL A 140 35.57 -34.47 -18.51
N GLU A 141 34.94 -35.54 -18.99
CA GLU A 141 35.63 -36.52 -19.82
C GLU A 141 35.90 -35.87 -21.19
N PHE A 142 37.19 -35.66 -21.50
CA PHE A 142 37.59 -35.08 -22.78
C PHE A 142 37.65 -36.16 -23.85
N GLU A 143 36.61 -36.25 -24.66
CA GLU A 143 36.64 -37.04 -25.88
C GLU A 143 37.51 -36.34 -26.93
N ARG A 144 38.74 -36.83 -27.12
CA ARG A 144 39.58 -36.43 -28.26
C ARG A 144 38.94 -36.97 -29.53
N SER A 145 38.30 -36.07 -30.27
CA SER A 145 37.94 -36.33 -31.66
C SER A 145 39.21 -36.35 -32.50
N ASP A 146 39.69 -37.55 -32.82
CA ASP A 146 40.75 -37.76 -33.81
C ASP A 146 40.17 -37.43 -35.20
N ASP A 147 40.53 -36.25 -35.71
CA ASP A 147 40.12 -35.79 -37.02
C ASP A 147 40.93 -36.55 -38.09
N LYS A 148 40.34 -37.64 -38.61
CA LYS A 148 40.81 -38.29 -39.83
C LYS A 148 40.42 -37.42 -41.02
N GLN A 149 41.37 -36.67 -41.56
CA GLN A 149 41.30 -36.17 -42.92
C GLN A 149 42.18 -37.02 -43.83
N ASP A 150 41.55 -38.02 -44.45
CA ASP A 150 42.00 -38.70 -45.66
C ASP A 150 41.75 -37.79 -46.88
N LYS A 151 42.84 -37.48 -47.60
CA LYS A 151 43.03 -37.33 -49.07
C LYS A 151 43.83 -36.11 -49.50
#